data_AF-A0AAV0HI53-F1
#
_entry.id   AF-A0AAV0HI53-F1
#
_cell.length_a   1.000
_cell.length_b   1.000
_cell.length_c   1.000
_cell.angle_alpha   90.00
_cell.angle_beta   90.00
_cell.angle_gamma   90.00
#
_symmetry.space_group_name_H-M   'P 1'
#
loop_
_entity.id
_entity.type
_entity.pdbx_description
1 polymer ?
#
loop_
_entity_poly.entity_id
_entity_poly.type
_entity_poly.pdbx_seq_one_letter_code
_entity_poly.pdbx_strand_id
1 'polypeptide(L)'
;MDLEFLQTVDPQILVGVAVAVVAIAIGAIFLFSSKKPRGVLDPENFRDFKLVKRTQLSHNVAKFTFALPTPTSVLGLPIGQHISCRFFHDPSLSK
;
A
#
# COMPACT_ATOMS: atom_id res chain seq x y z
N MET A 1 -20.59 39.58 -8.70
CA MET A 1 -19.27 38.92 -8.64
C MET A 1 -18.32 39.88 -9.35
N ASP A 2 -17.87 40.87 -8.60
CA ASP A 2 -17.51 42.18 -9.13
C ASP A 2 -16.16 42.16 -9.84
N LEU A 3 -16.18 42.51 -11.13
CA LEU A 3 -14.98 42.67 -11.97
C LEU A 3 -14.05 43.80 -11.45
N GLU A 4 -14.57 44.65 -10.57
CA GLU A 4 -13.84 45.73 -9.89
C GLU A 4 -12.87 45.20 -8.84
N PHE A 5 -13.17 44.06 -8.20
CA PHE A 5 -12.29 43.44 -7.21
C PHE A 5 -10.94 43.05 -7.84
N LEU A 6 -10.95 42.58 -9.10
CA LEU A 6 -9.75 42.18 -9.84
C LEU A 6 -8.84 43.37 -10.19
N GLN A 7 -9.41 44.57 -10.31
CA GLN A 7 -8.67 45.78 -10.68
C GLN A 7 -8.01 46.47 -9.46
N THR A 8 -8.51 46.21 -8.24
CA THR A 8 -7.97 46.73 -6.98
C THR A 8 -6.96 45.81 -6.31
N VAL A 9 -6.71 44.61 -6.85
CA VAL A 9 -5.74 43.68 -6.26
C VAL A 9 -4.34 44.17 -6.58
N ASP A 10 -3.60 44.62 -5.55
CA ASP A 10 -2.19 44.94 -5.70
C ASP A 10 -1.44 43.79 -6.40
N PRO A 11 -0.59 44.08 -7.39
CA PRO A 11 0.16 43.05 -8.12
C PRO A 11 0.94 42.10 -7.19
N GLN A 12 1.36 42.60 -6.02
CA GLN A 12 2.03 41.81 -4.99
C GLN A 12 1.14 40.74 -4.36
N ILE A 13 -0.14 41.06 -4.11
CA ILE A 13 -1.11 40.11 -3.56
C ILE A 13 -1.44 39.04 -4.61
N LEU A 14 -1.61 39.42 -5.87
CA LEU A 14 -1.87 38.47 -6.95
C LEU A 14 -0.70 37.48 -7.14
N VAL A 15 0.54 37.97 -7.11
CA VAL A 15 1.75 37.12 -7.15
C VAL A 15 1.81 36.21 -5.92
N GLY A 16 1.52 36.73 -4.73
CA GLY A 16 1.50 35.95 -3.49
C GLY A 16 0.49 34.79 -3.55
N VAL A 17 -0.73 35.05 -4.03
CA VAL A 17 -1.78 34.04 -4.20
C VAL A 17 -1.37 33.01 -5.25
N ALA A 18 -0.82 33.44 -6.39
CA ALA A 18 -0.37 32.52 -7.44
C ALA A 18 0.72 31.56 -6.93
N VAL A 19 1.71 32.07 -6.19
CA VAL A 19 2.76 31.25 -5.59
C VAL A 19 2.20 30.27 -4.56
N ALA A 20 1.25 30.71 -3.72
CA ALA A 20 0.61 29.84 -2.74
C ALA A 20 -0.16 28.67 -3.40
N VAL A 21 -0.91 28.96 -4.47
CA VAL A 21 -1.66 27.92 -5.22
C VAL A 21 -0.70 26.91 -5.86
N VAL A 22 0.40 27.39 -6.47
CA VAL A 22 1.41 26.51 -7.06
C VAL A 22 2.08 25.63 -5.99
N ALA A 23 2.42 26.19 -4.84
CA ALA A 23 3.02 25.43 -3.74
C ALA A 23 2.09 24.33 -3.22
N ILE A 24 0.79 24.62 -3.06
CA ILE A 24 -0.22 23.64 -2.65
C ILE A 24 -0.39 22.56 -3.70
N ALA A 25 -0.45 22.92 -4.99
CA ALA A 25 -0.59 21.96 -6.08
C ALA A 25 0.60 20.99 -6.14
N ILE A 26 1.83 21.51 -6.03
CA ILE A 26 3.05 20.70 -5.98
C ILE A 26 3.05 19.79 -4.74
N GLY A 27 2.71 20.32 -3.57
CA GLY A 27 2.60 19.55 -2.33
C GLY A 27 1.59 18.40 -2.45
N ALA A 28 0.41 18.66 -3.02
CA ALA A 28 -0.61 17.64 -3.26
C ALA A 28 -0.10 16.54 -4.22
N ILE A 29 0.49 16.92 -5.36
CA ILE A 29 1.04 15.96 -6.33
C ILE A 29 2.10 15.07 -5.68
N PHE A 30 3.00 15.65 -4.88
CA PHE A 30 4.06 14.91 -4.20
C PHE A 30 3.49 13.90 -3.18
N LEU A 31 2.47 14.29 -2.42
CA LEU A 31 1.78 13.41 -1.48
C LEU A 31 1.02 12.28 -2.19
N PHE A 32 0.36 12.57 -3.31
CA PHE A 32 -0.34 11.54 -4.09
C PHE A 32 0.62 10.56 -4.78
N SER A 33 1.80 11.02 -5.21
CA SER A 33 2.82 10.18 -5.86
C SER A 33 3.56 9.25 -4.88
N SER A 34 3.59 9.56 -3.58
CA SER A 34 4.27 8.74 -2.56
C SER A 34 3.48 7.53 -2.06
N LYS A 35 2.34 7.19 -2.68
CA LYS A 35 1.59 5.97 -2.35
C LYS A 35 2.39 4.73 -2.77
N LYS A 36 3.19 4.20 -1.85
CA LYS A 36 3.88 2.92 -2.00
C LYS A 36 2.90 1.82 -2.44
N PRO A 37 3.32 0.90 -3.32
CA PRO A 37 2.49 -0.21 -3.73
C PRO A 37 2.04 -0.98 -2.48
N ARG A 38 0.73 -1.09 -2.32
CA ARG A 38 0.14 -1.85 -1.21
C ARG A 38 0.57 -3.31 -1.37
N GLY A 39 1.28 -3.83 -0.38
CA GLY A 39 1.63 -5.24 -0.32
C GLY A 39 0.37 -6.11 -0.30
N VAL A 40 0.51 -7.39 -0.62
CA VAL A 40 -0.62 -8.33 -0.64
C VAL A 40 -1.21 -8.58 0.75
N LEU A 41 -0.44 -8.32 1.80
CA LEU A 41 -0.84 -8.47 3.19
C LEU A 41 -1.64 -7.27 3.67
N ASP A 42 -2.73 -7.56 4.36
CA ASP A 42 -3.57 -6.59 5.05
C ASP A 42 -3.26 -6.68 6.56
N PRO A 43 -2.91 -5.57 7.24
CA PRO A 43 -2.63 -5.59 8.68
C PRO A 43 -3.87 -5.85 9.54
N GLU A 44 -5.09 -5.59 9.03
CA GLU A 44 -6.32 -5.73 9.81
C GLU A 44 -6.98 -7.10 9.61
N ASN A 45 -6.78 -7.71 8.43
CA ASN A 45 -7.48 -8.92 8.02
C ASN A 45 -6.53 -10.05 7.62
N PHE A 46 -6.77 -11.25 8.14
CA PHE A 46 -6.09 -12.44 7.65
C PHE A 46 -6.53 -12.75 6.23
N ARG A 47 -5.56 -13.10 5.39
CA ARG A 47 -5.78 -13.48 4.00
C ARG A 47 -5.35 -14.91 3.76
N ASP A 48 -6.19 -15.67 3.07
CA ASP A 48 -5.87 -17.05 2.72
C ASP A 48 -4.91 -17.12 1.55
N PHE A 49 -3.91 -17.98 1.67
CA PHE A 49 -2.95 -18.27 0.61
C PHE A 49 -2.94 -19.77 0.33
N LYS A 50 -2.97 -20.13 -0.97
CA LYS A 50 -2.91 -21.52 -1.38
C LYS A 50 -1.51 -22.08 -1.14
N LEU A 51 -1.42 -23.17 -0.38
CA LEU A 51 -0.18 -23.93 -0.26
C LEU A 51 0.11 -24.64 -1.59
N VAL A 52 1.22 -24.29 -2.22
CA VAL A 52 1.65 -24.85 -3.52
C VAL A 52 2.60 -26.03 -3.31
N LYS A 53 3.50 -25.90 -2.34
CA LYS A 53 4.54 -26.90 -2.09
C LYS A 53 4.87 -27.00 -0.62
N ARG A 54 5.04 -28.23 -0.15
CA ARG A 54 5.64 -28.56 1.14
C ARG A 54 6.89 -29.40 0.87
N THR A 55 8.04 -28.93 1.35
CA THR A 55 9.31 -29.66 1.24
C THR A 55 9.80 -29.98 2.64
N GLN A 56 9.97 -31.27 2.96
CA GLN A 56 10.62 -31.67 4.20
C GLN A 56 12.13 -31.47 4.06
N LEU A 57 12.72 -30.64 4.93
CA LEU A 57 14.14 -30.35 4.92
C LEU A 57 14.90 -31.23 5.92
N SER A 58 14.27 -31.57 7.04
CA SER A 58 14.81 -32.49 8.05
C SER A 58 13.68 -33.15 8.84
N HIS A 59 14.02 -33.90 9.89
CA HIS A 59 13.03 -34.53 10.77
C HIS A 59 12.02 -33.52 11.35
N ASN A 60 12.48 -32.32 11.73
CA ASN A 60 11.65 -31.30 12.41
C ASN A 60 11.50 -30.00 11.63
N VAL A 61 12.03 -29.91 10.40
CA VAL A 61 11.99 -28.69 9.60
C VAL A 61 11.34 -28.95 8.26
N ALA A 62 10.36 -28.12 7.93
CA ALA A 62 9.70 -28.11 6.64
C ALA A 62 9.64 -26.70 6.06
N LYS A 63 9.81 -26.58 4.75
CA LYS A 63 9.61 -25.36 3.99
C LYS A 63 8.26 -25.42 3.28
N PHE A 64 7.43 -24.41 3.50
CA PHE A 64 6.14 -24.25 2.84
C PHE A 64 6.24 -23.11 1.83
N THR A 65 5.69 -23.30 0.64
CA THR A 65 5.64 -22.28 -0.41
C THR A 65 4.18 -22.02 -0.75
N PHE A 66 3.77 -20.78 -0.54
CA PHE A 66 2.41 -20.31 -0.77
C PHE A 66 2.36 -19.47 -2.05
N ALA A 67 1.31 -19.64 -2.86
CA ALA A 67 1.07 -18.81 -4.02
C ALA A 67 0.50 -17.46 -3.59
N LEU A 68 1.06 -16.38 -4.14
CA LEU A 68 0.42 -15.06 -4.07
C LEU A 68 -0.78 -15.00 -5.03
N PRO A 69 -1.76 -14.09 -4.80
CA PRO A 69 -2.96 -13.97 -5.63
C PRO A 69 -2.67 -13.70 -7.10
N THR A 70 -1.59 -12.97 -7.40
CA THR A 70 -1.13 -12.72 -8.77
C THR A 70 0.39 -12.91 -8.88
N PRO A 71 0.91 -13.35 -10.04
CA PRO A 71 2.34 -13.62 -10.22
C PRO A 71 3.22 -12.36 -10.18
N THR A 72 2.62 -11.19 -10.42
CA THR A 72 3.31 -9.88 -10.36
C THR A 72 3.25 -9.24 -8.99
N SER A 73 2.42 -9.77 -8.08
CA SER A 73 2.29 -9.21 -6.74
C SER A 73 3.48 -9.55 -5.85
N VAL A 74 3.77 -8.66 -4.91
CA VAL A 74 4.81 -8.85 -3.90
C VAL A 74 4.18 -8.87 -2.52
N LEU A 75 4.76 -9.63 -1.60
CA LEU A 75 4.29 -9.67 -0.22
C LEU A 75 4.34 -8.27 0.44
N GLY A 76 5.34 -7.46 0.07
CA GLY A 76 5.43 -6.05 0.45
C GLY A 76 5.78 -5.84 1.92
N LEU A 77 6.40 -6.81 2.59
CA LEU A 77 6.79 -6.71 3.99
C LEU A 77 8.11 -5.92 4.12
N PRO A 78 8.14 -4.78 4.84
CA PRO A 78 9.39 -4.07 5.10
C PRO A 78 10.37 -4.92 5.91
N ILE A 79 11.66 -4.61 5.80
CA ILE A 79 12.72 -5.29 6.58
C ILE A 79 12.45 -5.08 8.08
N GLY A 80 12.65 -6.14 8.87
CA GLY A 80 12.41 -6.14 10.32
C GLY A 80 10.96 -6.40 10.72
N GLN A 81 10.03 -6.50 9.77
CA GLN A 81 8.65 -6.88 10.02
C GLN A 81 8.47 -8.41 9.93
N HIS A 82 7.47 -8.92 10.64
CA HIS A 82 7.09 -10.33 10.64
C HIS A 82 5.60 -10.48 10.32
N ILE A 83 5.17 -11.70 10.01
CA ILE A 83 3.78 -12.03 9.71
C ILE A 83 3.22 -12.97 10.76
N SER A 84 1.91 -12.85 11.02
CA SER A 84 1.16 -13.83 11.80
C SER A 84 0.55 -14.86 10.87
N CYS A 85 0.76 -16.14 11.17
CA CYS A 85 0.18 -17.24 10.43
C CYS A 85 -0.92 -17.88 11.27
N ARG A 86 -2.10 -18.09 10.68
CA ARG A 86 -3.17 -18.91 11.24
C ARG A 86 -3.43 -20.07 10.31
N PHE A 87 -3.68 -21.23 10.88
CA PHE A 87 -4.13 -22.41 10.14
C PHE A 87 -5.52 -22.76 10.65
N PHE A 88 -6.45 -22.97 9.72
CA PHE A 88 -7.75 -23.55 10.03
C PHE A 88 -7.69 -25.04 9.69
N HIS A 89 -7.94 -25.87 10.70
CA HIS A 89 -8.10 -27.31 10.49
C HIS A 89 -9.56 -27.57 10.16
N ASP A 90 -9.85 -27.82 8.88
CA ASP A 90 -11.16 -28.31 8.46
C ASP A 90 -11.16 -29.84 8.49
N PRO A 91 -11.87 -30.48 9.44
CA PRO A 91 -11.92 -31.92 9.55
C PRO A 91 -12.61 -32.60 8.34
N SER A 92 -13.36 -31.86 7.52
CA SER A 92 -14.05 -32.41 6.33
C SER A 92 -13.13 -32.66 5.13
N LEU A 93 -11.93 -32.08 5.12
CA LEU A 93 -10.94 -32.22 4.05
C LEU A 93 -9.86 -33.27 4.33
N SER A 94 -9.93 -33.94 5.48
CA SER A 94 -9.09 -35.10 5.83
C SER A 94 -9.64 -36.36 5.12
N LYS A 95 -9.16 -36.62 3.90
CA LYS A 95 -9.25 -37.95 3.28
C LYS A 95 -8.20 -38.89 3.84
#